data_AF-A0A833T188-F1
#
_entry.id   AF-A0A833T188-F1
#
_cell.length_a   1.000
_cell.length_b   1.000
_cell.length_c   1.000
_cell.angle_alpha   90.00
_cell.angle_beta   90.00
_cell.angle_gamma   90.00
#
_symmetry.space_group_name_H-M   'P 1'
#
loop_
_entity.id
_entity.type
_entity.pdbx_description
1 polymer ?
#
loop_
_entity_poly.entity_id
_entity_poly.type
_entity_poly.pdbx_seq_one_letter_code
_entity_poly.pdbx_strand_id
1 'polypeptide(L)'
;MTGSKPEATRDLTAYEVTARQAIEERSRMRALQRERQIRYRKKKHDYMLRLEAETRILREQIKNLTQRRSSLSAVDSTQHNVWNVAVDYFKHFRFGLQAVGQFSTNSTIVSSVQLNFLRTALSPDVIFNTQQGIETIITHWRYIIYAFQVLEMTLDGLERSVDGSLMDHKDQYFHQRAYTS
;
A
#
# COMPACT_ATOMS: atom_id res chain seq x y z
N MET A 1 -71.55 17.30 -63.93
CA MET A 1 -71.36 16.32 -62.84
C MET A 1 -69.92 16.40 -62.39
N THR A 2 -69.75 16.95 -61.18
CA THR A 2 -68.56 16.95 -60.32
C THR A 2 -67.88 15.58 -60.30
N GLY A 3 -66.57 15.41 -60.40
CA GLY A 3 -65.49 16.10 -59.67
C GLY A 3 -65.04 15.19 -58.53
N SER A 4 -63.85 14.57 -58.64
CA SER A 4 -62.98 14.14 -57.53
C SER A 4 -61.83 13.24 -58.06
N LYS A 5 -60.66 13.83 -58.36
CA LYS A 5 -59.36 13.11 -58.36
C LYS A 5 -58.13 14.04 -58.44
N PRO A 6 -57.82 14.82 -57.39
CA PRO A 6 -56.42 15.25 -57.20
C PRO A 6 -55.86 14.94 -55.80
N GLU A 7 -56.65 14.41 -54.88
CA GLU A 7 -56.28 14.30 -53.45
C GLU A 7 -55.36 13.08 -53.20
N ALA A 8 -55.74 11.90 -53.68
CA ALA A 8 -54.97 10.66 -53.49
C ALA A 8 -53.53 10.71 -54.03
N THR A 9 -53.27 11.45 -55.12
CA THR A 9 -51.91 11.55 -55.70
C THR A 9 -51.01 12.49 -54.89
N ARG A 10 -51.59 13.53 -54.28
CA ARG A 10 -50.86 14.47 -53.42
C ARG A 10 -50.48 13.83 -52.09
N ASP A 11 -51.36 13.01 -51.53
CA ASP A 11 -51.11 12.30 -50.27
C ASP A 11 -50.02 11.23 -50.40
N LEU A 12 -49.98 10.52 -51.54
CA LEU A 12 -48.90 9.57 -51.84
C LEU A 12 -47.53 10.27 -51.96
N THR A 13 -47.47 11.43 -52.63
CA THR A 13 -46.22 12.21 -52.70
C THR A 13 -45.80 12.79 -51.34
N ALA A 14 -46.75 13.21 -50.51
CA ALA A 14 -46.45 13.69 -49.16
C ALA A 14 -45.91 12.56 -48.25
N TYR A 15 -46.46 11.36 -48.38
CA TYR A 15 -45.98 10.17 -47.66
C TYR A 15 -44.56 9.77 -48.08
N GLU A 16 -44.27 9.76 -49.38
CA GLU A 16 -42.93 9.43 -49.90
C GLU A 16 -41.87 10.44 -49.44
N VAL A 17 -42.20 11.73 -49.43
CA VAL A 17 -41.29 12.78 -48.94
C VAL A 17 -41.00 12.59 -47.46
N THR A 18 -42.03 12.31 -46.66
CA THR A 18 -41.88 12.08 -45.21
C THR A 18 -41.05 10.81 -44.93
N ALA A 19 -41.27 9.75 -45.70
CA ALA A 19 -40.50 8.51 -45.60
C ALA A 19 -39.01 8.72 -45.94
N ARG A 20 -38.69 9.49 -46.98
CA ARG A 20 -37.31 9.84 -47.34
C ARG A 20 -36.62 10.66 -46.24
N GLN A 21 -37.30 11.66 -45.69
CA GLN A 21 -36.78 12.46 -44.57
C GLN A 21 -36.50 11.59 -43.34
N ALA A 22 -37.39 10.65 -43.01
CA ALA A 22 -37.19 9.72 -41.89
C ALA A 22 -36.00 8.77 -42.11
N ILE A 23 -35.79 8.31 -43.36
CA ILE A 23 -34.64 7.46 -43.72
C ILE A 23 -33.33 8.25 -43.60
N GLU A 24 -33.29 9.48 -44.12
CA GLU A 24 -32.13 10.36 -44.03
C GLU A 24 -31.78 10.67 -42.58
N GLU A 25 -32.76 11.04 -41.76
CA GLU A 25 -32.54 11.34 -40.34
C GLU A 25 -32.05 10.10 -39.59
N ARG A 26 -32.62 8.93 -39.87
CA ARG A 26 -32.14 7.66 -39.30
C ARG A 26 -30.71 7.34 -39.75
N SER A 27 -30.33 7.68 -40.97
CA SER A 27 -28.96 7.50 -41.48
C SER A 27 -27.96 8.43 -40.76
N ARG A 28 -28.34 9.70 -40.54
CA ARG A 28 -27.56 10.69 -39.78
C ARG A 28 -27.36 10.25 -38.34
N MET A 29 -28.43 9.82 -37.67
CA MET A 29 -28.38 9.33 -36.29
C MET A 29 -27.47 8.10 -36.15
N ARG A 30 -27.51 7.16 -37.09
CA ARG A 30 -26.58 6.01 -37.11
C ARG A 30 -25.13 6.46 -37.30
N ALA A 31 -24.87 7.44 -38.18
CA ALA A 31 -23.52 7.96 -38.39
C ALA A 31 -22.96 8.60 -37.10
N LEU A 32 -23.76 9.44 -36.43
CA LEU A 32 -23.40 10.06 -35.14
C LEU A 32 -23.16 9.03 -34.04
N GLN A 33 -24.01 7.99 -33.95
CA GLN A 33 -23.82 6.92 -32.98
C GLN A 33 -22.53 6.13 -33.23
N ARG A 34 -22.22 5.80 -34.49
CA ARG A 34 -20.97 5.13 -34.86
C ARG A 34 -19.76 5.98 -34.49
N GLU A 35 -19.78 7.27 -34.81
CA GLU A 35 -18.67 8.17 -34.50
C GLU A 35 -18.44 8.30 -32.99
N ARG A 36 -19.52 8.44 -32.21
CA ARG A 36 -19.45 8.43 -30.74
C ARG A 36 -18.88 7.11 -30.22
N GLN A 37 -19.31 5.98 -30.79
CA GLN A 37 -18.84 4.65 -30.38
C GLN A 37 -17.37 4.43 -30.73
N ILE A 38 -16.90 4.89 -31.89
CA ILE A 38 -15.49 4.86 -32.30
C ILE A 38 -14.66 5.70 -31.32
N ARG A 39 -15.07 6.94 -31.03
CA ARG A 39 -14.37 7.80 -30.06
C ARG A 39 -14.34 7.19 -28.67
N TYR A 40 -15.44 6.61 -28.21
CA TYR A 40 -15.51 5.94 -26.91
C TYR A 40 -14.56 4.75 -26.83
N ARG A 41 -14.57 3.88 -27.86
CA ARG A 41 -13.67 2.71 -27.92
C ARG A 41 -12.21 3.12 -27.98
N LYS A 42 -11.87 4.14 -28.78
CA LYS A 42 -10.51 4.69 -28.84
C LYS A 42 -10.07 5.23 -27.49
N LYS A 43 -10.87 6.09 -26.85
CA LYS A 43 -10.56 6.63 -25.51
C LYS A 43 -10.34 5.53 -24.47
N LYS A 44 -11.17 4.48 -24.48
CA LYS A 44 -11.04 3.34 -23.57
C LYS A 44 -9.75 2.56 -23.85
N HIS A 45 -9.41 2.33 -25.12
CA HIS A 45 -8.18 1.65 -25.51
C HIS A 45 -6.94 2.47 -25.14
N ASP A 46 -6.91 3.77 -25.43
CA ASP A 46 -5.79 4.66 -25.08
C ASP A 46 -5.58 4.70 -23.57
N TYR A 47 -6.67 4.74 -22.78
CA TYR A 47 -6.59 4.66 -21.32
C TYR A 47 -6.00 3.33 -20.84
N MET A 48 -6.42 2.21 -21.43
CA MET A 48 -5.89 0.89 -21.10
C MET A 48 -4.39 0.80 -21.40
N LEU A 49 -3.95 1.25 -22.58
CA LEU A 49 -2.54 1.28 -22.96
C LEU A 49 -1.69 2.12 -22.00
N ARG A 50 -2.21 3.29 -21.62
CA ARG A 50 -1.55 4.16 -20.65
C ARG A 50 -1.42 3.48 -19.29
N LEU A 51 -2.47 2.84 -18.81
CA LEU A 51 -2.46 2.13 -17.53
C LEU A 51 -1.48 0.94 -17.56
N GLU A 52 -1.43 0.19 -18.65
CA GLU A 52 -0.45 -0.90 -18.84
C GLU A 52 0.99 -0.37 -18.85
N ALA A 53 1.24 0.77 -19.49
CA ALA A 53 2.55 1.41 -19.48
C ALA A 53 2.96 1.89 -18.08
N GLU A 54 2.07 2.58 -17.36
CA GLU A 54 2.31 3.07 -16.00
C GLU A 54 2.54 1.90 -15.02
N THR A 55 1.73 0.85 -15.10
CA THR A 55 1.91 -0.36 -14.25
C THR A 55 3.22 -1.09 -14.55
N ARG A 56 3.66 -1.13 -15.82
CA ARG A 56 4.98 -1.70 -16.18
C ARG A 56 6.11 -0.88 -15.56
N ILE A 57 6.06 0.45 -15.66
CA ILE A 57 7.06 1.35 -15.06
C ILE A 57 7.13 1.15 -13.55
N LEU A 58 5.98 1.12 -12.87
CA LEU A 58 5.92 0.92 -11.43
C LEU A 58 6.52 -0.44 -11.01
N ARG A 59 6.21 -1.51 -11.75
CA ARG A 59 6.79 -2.84 -11.49
C ARG A 59 8.31 -2.85 -11.64
N GLU A 60 8.83 -2.15 -12.65
CA GLU A 60 10.27 -2.02 -12.86
C GLU A 60 10.93 -1.20 -11.75
N GLN A 61 10.32 -0.09 -11.33
CA GLN A 61 10.79 0.69 -10.20
C GLN A 61 10.81 -0.12 -8.90
N ILE A 62 9.74 -0.86 -8.61
CA ILE A 62 9.69 -1.76 -7.45
C ILE A 62 10.82 -2.79 -7.54
N LYS A 63 10.98 -3.45 -8.69
CA LYS A 63 12.05 -4.43 -8.90
C LYS A 63 13.43 -3.82 -8.64
N ASN A 64 13.71 -2.64 -9.18
CA ASN A 64 14.97 -1.94 -9.01
C ASN A 64 15.23 -1.55 -7.55
N LEU A 65 14.21 -1.04 -6.86
CA LEU A 65 14.30 -0.70 -5.44
C LEU A 65 14.50 -1.95 -4.56
N THR A 66 13.78 -3.03 -4.85
CA THR A 66 13.96 -4.33 -4.17
C THR A 66 15.37 -4.86 -4.40
N GLN A 67 15.86 -4.85 -5.64
CA GLN A 67 17.22 -5.31 -5.96
C GLN A 67 18.28 -4.47 -5.26
N ARG A 68 18.14 -3.14 -5.24
CA ARG A 68 19.04 -2.24 -4.52
C ARG A 68 19.01 -2.49 -3.02
N ARG A 69 17.82 -2.70 -2.44
CA ARG A 69 17.67 -3.06 -1.04
C ARG A 69 18.34 -4.41 -0.73
N SER A 70 18.14 -5.41 -1.57
CA SER A 70 18.77 -6.73 -1.42
C SER A 70 20.28 -6.66 -1.57
N SER A 71 20.82 -5.87 -2.50
CA SER A 71 22.28 -5.71 -2.66
C SER A 71 22.89 -5.00 -1.45
N LEU A 72 22.25 -3.96 -0.92
CA LEU A 72 22.69 -3.31 0.31
C LEU A 72 22.65 -4.30 1.49
N SER A 73 21.54 -5.02 1.65
CA SER A 73 21.42 -6.06 2.68
C SER A 73 22.44 -7.18 2.51
N ALA A 74 22.84 -7.55 1.30
CA ALA A 74 23.84 -8.59 1.05
C ALA A 74 25.26 -8.13 1.44
N VAL A 75 25.61 -6.87 1.11
CA VAL A 75 26.84 -6.23 1.58
C VAL A 75 26.86 -6.18 3.12
N ASP A 76 25.73 -5.79 3.73
CA ASP A 76 25.60 -5.69 5.17
C ASP A 76 25.55 -7.06 5.86
N SER A 77 25.11 -8.14 5.20
CA SER A 77 24.98 -9.48 5.80
C SER A 77 26.31 -10.21 6.03
N THR A 78 27.38 -9.79 5.36
CA THR A 78 28.72 -10.38 5.55
C THR A 78 29.40 -9.91 6.83
N GLN A 79 28.84 -8.91 7.50
CA GLN A 79 29.20 -8.54 8.86
C GLN A 79 27.93 -8.67 9.70
N HIS A 80 27.97 -9.44 10.79
CA HIS A 80 27.00 -9.29 11.87
C HIS A 80 27.21 -7.90 12.52
N ASN A 81 26.88 -6.85 11.76
CA ASN A 81 27.11 -5.49 12.13
C ASN A 81 25.95 -5.05 13.01
N VAL A 82 26.26 -4.34 14.08
CA VAL A 82 25.33 -3.92 15.14
C VAL A 82 24.06 -3.26 14.56
N TRP A 83 24.18 -2.62 13.40
CA TRP A 83 23.10 -2.05 12.59
C TRP A 83 22.00 -3.05 12.21
N ASN A 84 22.36 -4.23 11.69
CA ASN A 84 21.39 -5.24 11.29
C ASN A 84 20.62 -5.75 12.52
N VAL A 85 21.33 -5.96 13.62
CA VAL A 85 20.74 -6.37 14.90
C VAL A 85 19.77 -5.31 15.41
N ALA A 86 20.13 -4.03 15.36
CA ALA A 86 19.26 -2.93 15.76
C ALA A 86 18.02 -2.86 14.85
N VAL A 87 18.20 -2.88 13.52
CA VAL A 87 17.09 -2.86 12.55
C VAL A 87 16.14 -4.04 12.78
N ASP A 88 16.67 -5.24 12.99
CA ASP A 88 15.85 -6.42 13.23
C ASP A 88 15.17 -6.38 14.60
N TYR A 89 15.78 -5.80 15.63
CA TYR A 89 15.12 -5.51 16.90
C TYR A 89 13.88 -4.62 16.68
N PHE A 90 14.02 -3.49 16.00
CA PHE A 90 12.88 -2.60 15.75
C PHE A 90 11.79 -3.26 14.89
N LYS A 91 12.14 -4.12 13.93
CA LYS A 91 11.14 -4.88 13.16
C LYS A 91 10.37 -5.86 14.03
N HIS A 92 11.06 -6.65 14.86
CA HIS A 92 10.42 -7.65 15.71
C HIS A 92 9.52 -7.01 16.76
N PHE A 93 9.89 -5.83 17.27
CA PHE A 93 9.17 -5.13 18.33
C PHE A 93 8.36 -3.91 17.86
N ARG A 94 8.15 -3.74 16.54
CA ARG A 94 7.39 -2.61 15.96
C ARG A 94 6.03 -2.40 16.62
N PHE A 95 5.34 -3.48 16.94
CA PHE A 95 4.02 -3.44 17.58
C PHE A 95 4.06 -3.91 19.04
N GLY A 96 5.24 -3.82 19.66
CA GLY A 96 5.50 -4.36 21.00
C GLY A 96 5.68 -5.87 21.04
N LEU A 97 5.47 -6.43 22.23
CA LEU A 97 5.54 -7.85 22.53
C LEU A 97 4.32 -8.56 21.93
N GLN A 98 4.55 -9.45 20.99
CA GLN A 98 3.50 -10.28 20.40
C GLN A 98 3.24 -11.46 21.33
N ALA A 99 2.00 -11.63 21.79
CA ALA A 99 1.63 -12.76 22.62
C ALA A 99 1.31 -14.00 21.76
N VAL A 100 1.90 -15.16 22.07
CA VAL A 100 1.49 -16.44 21.46
C VAL A 100 0.50 -17.12 22.40
N GLY A 101 -0.79 -17.01 22.08
CA GLY A 101 -1.88 -17.67 22.78
C GLY A 101 -2.32 -16.97 24.06
N GLN A 102 -3.62 -16.66 24.16
CA GLN A 102 -4.24 -16.17 25.38
C GLN A 102 -4.45 -17.33 26.35
N PHE A 103 -3.67 -17.40 27.43
CA PHE A 103 -4.07 -18.16 28.61
C PHE A 103 -3.72 -17.39 29.89
N SER A 104 -4.78 -16.97 30.57
CA SER A 104 -4.83 -16.43 31.94
C SER A 104 -4.16 -15.08 32.20
N THR A 105 -4.86 -14.28 32.99
CA THR A 105 -4.82 -12.82 33.14
C THR A 105 -3.52 -12.23 33.70
N ASN A 106 -2.46 -13.03 33.90
CA ASN A 106 -1.19 -12.57 34.48
C ASN A 106 0.07 -13.04 33.73
N SER A 107 -0.05 -13.81 32.63
CA SER A 107 1.11 -14.32 31.87
C SER A 107 0.94 -14.10 30.37
N THR A 108 1.48 -12.99 29.86
CA THR A 108 1.64 -12.81 28.42
C THR A 108 2.79 -13.70 27.97
N ILE A 109 2.50 -14.83 27.32
CA ILE A 109 3.53 -15.67 26.71
C ILE A 109 4.13 -14.89 25.55
N VAL A 110 5.38 -14.46 25.70
CA VAL A 110 6.10 -13.78 24.62
C VAL A 110 6.22 -14.73 23.43
N SER A 111 6.03 -14.18 22.23
CA SER A 111 6.27 -14.92 20.99
C SER A 111 7.63 -15.60 21.03
N SER A 112 7.64 -16.90 20.76
CA SER A 112 8.86 -17.70 20.70
C SER A 112 9.87 -17.10 19.71
N VAL A 113 9.38 -16.43 18.66
CA VAL A 113 10.22 -15.72 17.69
C VAL A 113 10.94 -14.53 18.32
N GLN A 114 10.23 -13.68 19.08
CA GLN A 114 10.83 -12.51 19.74
C GLN A 114 11.81 -12.91 20.85
N LEU A 115 11.48 -13.93 21.65
CA LEU A 115 12.40 -14.46 22.66
C LEU A 115 13.64 -15.08 22.05
N ASN A 116 13.48 -15.90 21.01
CA ASN A 116 14.61 -16.52 20.33
C ASN A 116 15.51 -15.47 19.69
N PHE A 117 14.93 -14.45 19.06
CA PHE A 117 15.69 -13.31 18.55
C PHE A 117 16.54 -12.66 19.64
N LEU A 118 15.96 -12.29 20.80
CA LEU A 118 16.73 -11.66 21.88
C LEU A 118 17.86 -12.58 22.39
N ARG A 119 17.62 -13.88 22.52
CA ARG A 119 18.63 -14.86 22.95
C ARG A 119 19.75 -15.08 21.95
N THR A 120 19.48 -14.93 20.65
CA THR A 120 20.48 -15.07 19.60
C THR A 120 21.24 -13.76 19.37
N ALA A 121 20.55 -12.61 19.50
CA ALA A 121 21.09 -11.31 19.15
C ALA A 121 21.83 -10.61 20.31
N LEU A 122 21.44 -10.89 21.56
CA LEU A 122 21.99 -10.22 22.73
C LEU A 122 22.72 -11.21 23.63
N SER A 123 23.73 -10.71 24.33
CA SER A 123 24.42 -11.47 25.37
C SER A 123 23.49 -11.73 26.57
N PRO A 124 23.57 -12.89 27.25
CA PRO A 124 22.74 -13.19 28.42
C PRO A 124 22.86 -12.16 29.55
N ASP A 125 23.97 -11.44 29.63
CA ASP A 125 24.31 -10.38 30.57
C ASP A 125 24.09 -8.96 30.02
N VAL A 126 23.31 -8.81 28.94
CA VAL A 126 23.00 -7.49 28.37
C VAL A 126 22.44 -6.54 29.44
N ILE A 127 22.97 -5.32 29.50
CA ILE A 127 22.46 -4.27 30.39
C ILE A 127 21.41 -3.46 29.64
N PHE A 128 20.21 -3.40 30.18
CA PHE A 128 19.09 -2.61 29.67
C PHE A 128 18.49 -1.79 30.80
N ASN A 129 18.42 -0.46 30.65
CA ASN A 129 17.90 0.46 31.66
C ASN A 129 18.46 0.19 33.07
N THR A 130 19.78 0.04 33.19
CA THR A 130 20.51 -0.27 34.45
C THR A 130 20.28 -1.67 35.04
N GLN A 131 19.47 -2.52 34.39
CA GLN A 131 19.22 -3.89 34.81
C GLN A 131 19.89 -4.88 33.87
N GLN A 132 20.23 -6.07 34.36
CA GLN A 132 20.95 -7.09 33.59
C GLN A 132 20.01 -8.21 33.15
N GLY A 133 20.15 -8.61 31.88
CA GLY A 133 19.57 -9.82 31.32
C GLY A 133 18.34 -9.59 30.44
N ILE A 134 18.08 -10.55 29.55
CA ILE A 134 17.02 -10.50 28.54
C ILE A 134 15.62 -10.35 29.17
N GLU A 135 15.39 -10.94 30.34
CA GLU A 135 14.11 -10.84 31.06
C GLU A 135 13.75 -9.40 31.46
N THR A 136 14.75 -8.54 31.66
CA THR A 136 14.53 -7.13 31.97
C THR A 136 13.90 -6.41 30.77
N ILE A 137 14.39 -6.68 29.55
CA ILE A 137 13.87 -6.13 28.30
C ILE A 137 12.41 -6.54 28.11
N ILE A 138 12.11 -7.84 28.28
CA ILE A 138 10.75 -8.38 28.19
C ILE A 138 9.83 -7.69 29.21
N THR A 139 10.28 -7.55 30.44
CA THR A 139 9.52 -6.90 31.52
C THR A 139 9.19 -5.45 31.18
N HIS A 140 10.14 -4.70 30.63
CA HIS A 140 9.90 -3.34 30.15
C HIS A 140 8.88 -3.29 29.02
N TRP A 141 8.94 -4.22 28.05
CA TRP A 141 7.93 -4.31 27.00
C TRP A 141 6.52 -4.60 27.54
N ARG A 142 6.40 -5.41 28.60
CA ARG A 142 5.12 -5.65 29.28
C ARG A 142 4.56 -4.37 29.87
N TYR A 143 5.40 -3.54 30.50
CA TYR A 143 4.97 -2.23 31.01
C TYR A 143 4.53 -1.29 29.89
N ILE A 144 5.29 -1.23 28.79
CA ILE A 144 4.96 -0.37 27.64
C ILE A 144 3.59 -0.76 27.06
N ILE A 145 3.34 -2.05 26.80
CA ILE A 145 2.06 -2.51 26.25
C ILE A 145 0.90 -2.30 27.23
N TYR A 146 1.16 -2.46 28.53
CA TYR A 146 0.15 -2.15 29.55
C TYR A 146 -0.19 -0.65 29.57
N ALA A 147 0.80 0.22 29.36
CA ALA A 147 0.62 1.66 29.39
C ALA A 147 -0.02 2.23 28.12
N PHE A 148 0.13 1.59 26.96
CA PHE A 148 -0.32 2.11 25.66
C PHE A 148 -1.36 1.20 24.98
N GLN A 149 -2.51 1.78 24.60
CA GLN A 149 -3.60 1.05 23.93
C GLN A 149 -3.26 0.64 22.49
N VAL A 150 -2.43 1.43 21.80
CA VAL A 150 -1.89 1.16 20.46
C VAL A 150 -0.44 1.60 20.46
N LEU A 151 0.47 0.69 20.08
CA LEU A 151 1.90 0.96 20.01
C LEU A 151 2.41 0.67 18.60
N GLU A 152 3.06 1.66 18.00
CA GLU A 152 3.85 1.49 16.80
C GLU A 152 5.20 2.20 16.96
N MET A 153 6.28 1.43 16.95
CA MET A 153 7.65 1.92 16.99
C MET A 153 8.24 1.91 15.58
N THR A 154 8.76 3.05 15.19
CA THR A 154 9.47 3.25 13.93
C THR A 154 10.92 3.60 14.24
N LEU A 155 11.81 3.11 13.40
CA LEU A 155 13.23 3.46 13.41
C LEU A 155 13.44 4.49 12.31
N ASP A 156 13.73 5.73 12.70
CA ASP A 156 13.86 6.85 11.77
C ASP A 156 15.29 6.98 11.23
N GLY A 157 16.29 6.65 12.04
CA GLY A 157 17.69 6.62 11.62
C GLY A 157 18.58 5.98 12.67
N LEU A 158 19.71 5.43 12.24
CA LEU A 158 20.75 4.96 13.15
C LEU A 158 22.00 5.80 12.90
N GLU A 159 22.69 6.16 13.96
CA GLU A 159 23.93 6.92 13.91
C GLU A 159 25.01 6.20 14.73
N ARG A 160 26.22 6.12 14.20
CA ARG A 160 27.35 5.57 14.93
C ARG A 160 28.08 6.71 15.63
N SER A 161 28.09 6.61 16.95
CA SER A 161 28.86 7.50 17.82
C SER A 161 30.37 7.30 17.60
N VAL A 162 31.15 8.30 18.03
CA VAL A 162 32.62 8.35 17.90
C VAL A 162 33.29 7.18 18.62
N ASP A 163 32.68 6.67 19.69
CA ASP A 163 33.12 5.49 20.46
C ASP A 163 32.74 4.16 19.79
N GLY A 164 32.07 4.20 18.64
CA GLY A 164 31.60 3.03 17.92
C GLY A 164 30.27 2.45 18.42
N SER A 165 29.67 3.07 19.44
CA SER A 165 28.31 2.75 19.89
C SER A 165 27.27 3.18 18.85
N LEU A 166 26.14 2.49 18.82
CA LEU A 166 25.05 2.79 17.90
C LEU A 166 23.92 3.49 18.64
N MET A 167 23.54 4.68 18.18
CA MET A 167 22.44 5.46 18.74
C MET A 167 21.32 5.62 17.70
N ASP A 168 20.08 5.60 18.16
CA ASP A 168 18.92 5.98 17.34
C ASP A 168 18.95 7.50 17.15
N HIS A 169 18.91 7.96 15.90
CA HIS A 169 18.93 9.37 15.57
C HIS A 169 17.55 9.96 15.85
N LYS A 170 17.41 10.69 16.96
CA LYS A 170 16.19 11.45 17.26
C LYS A 170 16.48 12.93 17.43
N ASP A 171 16.29 13.69 16.35
CA ASP A 171 15.73 15.02 16.47
C ASP A 171 14.31 14.88 17.06
N GLN A 172 14.17 15.36 18.28
CA GLN A 172 12.96 15.78 19.01
C GLN A 172 11.58 15.30 18.48
N TYR A 173 10.78 14.79 19.42
CA TYR A 173 9.34 14.43 19.36
C TYR A 173 9.00 12.98 18.99
N PHE A 174 8.66 12.20 20.04
CA PHE A 174 7.68 11.13 19.94
C PHE A 174 6.39 11.67 19.28
N HIS A 175 6.22 11.47 17.98
CA HIS A 175 4.93 11.71 17.32
C HIS A 175 4.01 10.53 17.62
N GLN A 176 3.40 10.60 18.80
CA GLN A 176 2.33 9.75 19.26
C GLN A 176 1.08 10.09 18.42
N ARG A 177 0.84 9.38 17.31
CA ARG A 177 -0.46 9.45 16.63
C ARG A 177 -1.46 8.60 17.38
N ALA A 178 -2.12 9.21 18.36
CA ALA A 178 -3.36 8.68 18.90
C ALA A 178 -4.44 8.80 17.81
N TYR A 179 -4.81 7.70 17.17
CA TYR A 179 -6.07 7.62 16.45
C TYR A 179 -7.18 7.52 17.50
N THR A 180 -7.79 8.64 17.85
CA THR A 180 -9.07 8.67 18.55
C THR A 180 -10.17 8.34 17.55
N SER A 181 -10.90 7.25 17.80
CA SER A 181 -12.22 7.02 17.21
C SER A 181 -13.27 7.91 17.86
#